data_AF-A0A9D6PEY8-F1
#
_entry.id   AF-A0A9D6PEY8-F1
#
_cell.length_a   1.000
_cell.length_b   1.000
_cell.length_c   1.000
_cell.angle_alpha   90.00
_cell.angle_beta   90.00
_cell.angle_gamma   90.00
#
_symmetry.space_group_name_H-M   'P 1'
#
loop_
_entity.id
_entity.type
_entity.pdbx_description
1 polymer ?
#
loop_
_entity_poly.entity_id
_entity_poly.type
_entity_poly.pdbx_seq_one_letter_code
_entity_poly.pdbx_strand_id
1 'polypeptide(L)'
;MTAAALLIDFGSTFTKLRAVDLEAAHVIGSGQGPSTVTTDVTEGLHKALGDLERRIGQLPDFKHRLACSSAAGGLSMVTVGLVPELTAEAARRAALGAGAKLTGTFAYRLTEGDMHRIESIGPDIILLAGGTDGGNREVIVENAKRLAASSLACPVVVAGNRDAADEAASALARVGKPVTVAGNVMPEFGRLDVEPARAAIR
;
A
#
# COMPACT_ATOMS: atom_id res chain seq x y z
N MET A 1 8.66 -11.81 34.40
CA MET A 1 9.27 -11.80 33.05
C MET A 1 9.04 -10.41 32.52
N THR A 2 10.11 -9.66 32.26
CA THR A 2 10.03 -8.30 31.71
C THR A 2 9.42 -8.35 30.31
N ALA A 3 8.43 -7.52 30.05
CA ALA A 3 7.80 -7.44 28.74
C ALA A 3 8.75 -6.74 27.74
N ALA A 4 9.33 -7.48 26.80
CA ALA A 4 10.19 -6.91 25.75
C ALA A 4 9.44 -6.71 24.43
N ALA A 5 9.85 -5.71 23.65
CA ALA A 5 9.43 -5.52 22.27
C ALA A 5 10.64 -5.60 21.32
N LEU A 6 10.44 -6.21 20.16
CA LEU A 6 11.39 -6.19 19.05
C LEU A 6 10.85 -5.24 17.97
N LEU A 7 11.61 -4.17 17.71
CA LEU A 7 11.35 -3.24 16.62
C LEU A 7 12.23 -3.60 15.43
N ILE A 8 11.62 -3.72 14.25
CA ILE A 8 12.25 -4.22 13.03
C ILE A 8 12.13 -3.15 11.94
N ASP A 9 13.26 -2.69 11.41
CA ASP A 9 13.33 -1.80 10.25
C ASP A 9 13.94 -2.56 9.07
N PHE A 10 13.09 -2.96 8.11
CA PHE A 10 13.54 -3.50 6.84
C PHE A 10 13.93 -2.36 5.89
N GLY A 11 15.18 -1.94 5.95
CA GLY A 11 15.74 -0.93 5.03
C GLY A 11 16.15 -1.51 3.67
N SER A 12 16.45 -0.65 2.70
CA SER A 12 16.97 -1.08 1.38
C SER A 12 18.40 -1.62 1.44
N THR A 13 19.19 -1.18 2.41
CA THR A 13 20.59 -1.64 2.60
C THR A 13 20.74 -2.59 3.79
N PHE A 14 20.09 -2.27 4.91
CA PHE A 14 20.20 -3.03 6.15
C PHE A 14 18.83 -3.29 6.78
N THR A 15 18.64 -4.51 7.27
CA THR A 15 17.59 -4.84 8.23
C THR A 15 18.14 -4.57 9.63
N LYS A 16 17.48 -3.70 10.39
CA LYS A 16 17.94 -3.24 11.71
C LYS A 16 16.94 -3.63 12.78
N LEU A 17 17.45 -4.04 13.94
CA LEU A 17 16.65 -4.47 15.07
C LEU A 17 16.95 -3.64 16.32
N ARG A 18 15.91 -3.37 17.10
CA ARG A 18 16.02 -2.85 18.47
C ARG A 18 15.19 -3.70 19.42
N ALA A 19 15.84 -4.26 20.43
CA ALA A 19 15.16 -4.87 21.57
C ALA A 19 14.95 -3.81 22.65
N VAL A 20 13.72 -3.68 23.14
CA VAL A 20 13.34 -2.65 24.12
C VAL A 20 12.63 -3.32 25.29
N ASP A 21 13.03 -2.97 26.51
CA ASP A 21 12.30 -3.32 27.73
C ASP A 21 11.18 -2.30 27.93
N LEU A 22 9.92 -2.78 27.96
CA LEU A 22 8.75 -1.93 28.06
C LEU A 22 8.45 -1.47 29.49
N GLU A 23 8.94 -2.18 30.50
CA GLU A 23 8.73 -1.82 31.91
C GLU A 23 9.78 -0.80 32.36
N ALA A 24 11.04 -1.07 32.05
CA ALA A 24 12.15 -0.18 32.38
C ALA A 24 12.39 0.93 31.34
N ALA A 25 11.62 0.94 30.24
CA ALA A 25 11.64 1.94 29.18
C ALA A 25 13.04 2.24 28.61
N HIS A 26 13.85 1.19 28.39
CA HIS A 26 15.20 1.33 27.85
C HIS A 26 15.49 0.33 26.73
N VAL A 27 16.49 0.63 25.91
CA VAL A 27 16.94 -0.24 24.82
C VAL A 27 17.87 -1.31 25.39
N ILE A 28 17.47 -2.58 25.26
CA ILE A 28 18.27 -3.75 25.65
C ILE A 28 19.46 -3.91 24.69
N GLY A 29 19.23 -3.71 23.39
CA GLY A 29 20.31 -3.71 22.41
C GLY A 29 19.86 -3.58 20.96
N SER A 30 20.82 -3.73 20.06
CA SER A 30 20.61 -3.64 18.61
C SER A 30 21.43 -4.63 17.84
N GLY A 31 20.83 -5.20 16.80
CA GLY A 31 21.51 -5.98 15.77
C GLY A 31 21.15 -5.49 14.38
N GLN A 32 21.96 -5.86 13.40
CA GLN A 32 21.67 -5.55 12.00
C GLN A 32 22.21 -6.64 11.07
N GLY A 33 21.59 -6.75 9.90
CA GLY A 33 22.01 -7.64 8.82
C GLY A 33 21.83 -6.96 7.45
N PRO A 34 22.58 -7.38 6.41
CA PRO A 34 22.32 -6.93 5.05
C PRO A 34 20.88 -7.25 4.64
N SER A 35 20.20 -6.31 3.99
CA SER A 35 18.84 -6.53 3.49
C SER A 35 18.83 -7.47 2.30
N THR A 36 17.77 -8.29 2.21
CA THR A 36 17.54 -9.26 1.14
C THR A 36 16.38 -8.82 0.25
N VAL A 37 16.46 -7.57 -0.24
CA VAL A 37 15.38 -6.89 -0.99
C VAL A 37 14.87 -7.70 -2.18
N THR A 38 15.77 -8.35 -2.90
CA THR A 38 15.47 -9.11 -4.13
C THR A 38 15.23 -10.60 -3.88
N THR A 39 15.34 -11.04 -2.63
CA THR A 39 15.13 -12.43 -2.21
C THR A 39 14.16 -12.47 -1.02
N ASP A 40 14.20 -13.51 -0.20
CA ASP A 40 13.34 -13.62 0.97
C ASP A 40 13.80 -12.66 2.09
N VAL A 41 12.93 -11.74 2.49
CA VAL A 41 13.18 -10.75 3.55
C VAL A 41 13.49 -11.40 4.91
N THR A 42 13.03 -12.64 5.13
CA THR A 42 13.27 -13.39 6.36
C THR A 42 14.74 -13.76 6.53
N GLU A 43 15.50 -13.90 5.44
CA GLU A 43 16.95 -14.12 5.50
C GLU A 43 17.68 -12.93 6.13
N GLY A 44 17.33 -11.70 5.72
CA GLY A 44 17.85 -10.46 6.31
C GLY A 44 17.47 -10.33 7.78
N LEU A 45 16.24 -10.70 8.14
CA LEU A 45 15.77 -10.73 9.52
C LEU A 45 16.58 -11.70 10.38
N HIS A 46 16.80 -12.94 9.92
CA HIS A 46 17.57 -13.94 10.65
C HIS A 46 19.02 -13.50 10.87
N LYS A 47 19.65 -12.88 9.86
CA LYS A 47 21.00 -12.31 10.00
C LYS A 47 21.03 -11.22 11.08
N ALA A 48 20.05 -10.33 11.08
CA ALA A 48 19.95 -9.26 12.07
C ALA A 48 19.64 -9.79 13.49
N LEU A 49 18.81 -10.84 13.61
CA LEU A 49 18.52 -11.52 14.88
C LEU A 49 19.76 -12.20 15.45
N GLY A 50 20.54 -12.90 14.62
CA GLY A 50 21.81 -13.50 15.04
C GLY A 50 22.84 -12.46 15.47
N ASP A 51 22.89 -11.30 14.81
CA ASP A 51 23.74 -10.18 15.25
C ASP A 51 23.28 -9.59 16.59
N LEU A 52 21.98 -9.46 16.81
CA LEU A 52 21.41 -8.99 18.08
C LEU A 52 21.73 -9.97 19.21
N GLU A 53 21.48 -11.27 19.01
CA GLU A 53 21.75 -12.32 19.99
C GLU A 53 23.24 -12.37 20.39
N ARG A 54 24.17 -12.21 19.44
CA ARG A 54 25.60 -12.11 19.76
C ARG A 54 25.95 -10.92 20.65
N ARG A 55 25.18 -9.84 20.62
CA ARG A 55 25.45 -8.60 21.37
C ARG A 55 24.80 -8.57 22.75
N ILE A 56 23.60 -9.13 22.88
CA ILE A 56 22.84 -9.10 24.14
C ILE A 56 22.82 -10.45 24.87
N GLY A 57 23.37 -11.51 24.25
CA GLY A 57 23.20 -12.88 24.71
C GLY A 57 21.83 -13.41 24.31
N GLN A 58 21.26 -14.27 25.15
CA GLN A 58 19.97 -14.89 24.90
C GLN A 58 18.89 -13.83 24.61
N LEU A 59 18.20 -13.98 23.48
CA LEU A 59 17.09 -13.10 23.13
C LEU A 59 15.95 -13.25 24.15
N PRO A 60 15.39 -12.15 24.68
CA PRO A 60 14.23 -12.22 25.56
C PRO A 60 13.01 -12.69 24.79
N ASP A 61 11.99 -13.16 25.53
CA ASP A 61 10.68 -13.37 24.93
C ASP A 61 10.05 -12.03 24.57
N PHE A 62 9.77 -11.84 23.28
CA PHE A 62 9.26 -10.58 22.76
C PHE A 62 7.73 -10.63 22.73
N LYS A 63 7.10 -9.91 23.66
CA LYS A 63 5.64 -9.71 23.69
C LYS A 63 5.13 -9.06 22.40
N HIS A 64 5.91 -8.16 21.82
CA HIS A 64 5.58 -7.47 20.58
C HIS A 64 6.71 -7.57 19.57
N ARG A 65 6.35 -7.80 18.30
CA ARG A 65 7.24 -7.70 17.14
C ARG A 65 6.62 -6.72 16.17
N LEU A 66 7.21 -5.54 16.05
CA LEU A 66 6.69 -4.45 15.24
C LEU A 66 7.67 -4.20 14.11
N ALA A 67 7.17 -4.17 12.87
CA ALA A 67 7.99 -4.01 11.69
C ALA A 67 7.56 -2.81 10.85
N CYS A 68 8.52 -2.13 10.25
CA CYS A 68 8.32 -1.25 9.11
C CYS A 68 9.24 -1.72 7.96
N SER A 69 8.84 -1.42 6.72
CA SER A 69 9.63 -1.79 5.55
C SER A 69 9.66 -0.67 4.52
N SER A 70 10.88 -0.36 4.08
CA SER A 70 11.18 0.49 2.92
C SER A 70 12.03 -0.25 1.88
N ALA A 71 12.38 -1.51 2.16
CA ALA A 71 13.37 -2.31 1.47
C ALA A 71 13.13 -2.42 -0.05
N ALA A 72 11.88 -2.62 -0.48
CA ALA A 72 11.49 -2.85 -1.87
C ALA A 72 11.45 -1.59 -2.77
N GLY A 73 11.80 -0.41 -2.26
CA GLY A 73 11.86 0.81 -3.07
C GLY A 73 10.50 1.51 -3.24
N GLY A 74 9.77 1.69 -2.13
CA GLY A 74 8.52 2.46 -2.07
C GLY A 74 7.35 1.80 -2.81
N LEU A 75 6.17 1.80 -2.20
CA LEU A 75 4.97 1.18 -2.78
C LEU A 75 4.62 1.82 -4.13
N SER A 76 4.89 1.12 -5.24
CA SER A 76 4.62 1.58 -6.60
C SER A 76 3.11 1.60 -6.83
N MET A 77 2.56 2.76 -7.13
CA MET A 77 1.12 2.93 -7.28
C MET A 77 0.73 3.59 -8.59
N VAL A 78 -0.30 3.03 -9.22
CA VAL A 78 -1.04 3.69 -10.30
C VAL A 78 -2.35 4.26 -9.74
N THR A 79 -2.70 5.46 -10.18
CA THR A 79 -3.97 6.11 -9.87
C THR A 79 -4.83 6.21 -11.12
N VAL A 80 -6.12 5.95 -10.99
CA VAL A 80 -7.12 6.12 -12.06
C VAL A 80 -8.23 7.00 -11.51
N GLY A 81 -8.59 8.07 -12.20
CA GLY A 81 -9.71 8.95 -11.82
C GLY A 81 -10.70 9.18 -12.96
N LEU A 82 -11.78 9.91 -12.69
CA LEU A 82 -12.74 10.31 -13.72
C LEU A 82 -12.22 11.46 -14.59
N VAL A 83 -11.77 12.56 -13.96
CA VAL A 83 -11.27 13.77 -14.64
C VAL A 83 -9.89 14.16 -14.09
N PRO A 84 -8.91 14.56 -14.94
CA PRO A 84 -7.56 14.93 -14.54
C PRO A 84 -7.49 15.95 -13.40
N GLU A 85 -8.09 17.13 -13.55
CA GLU A 85 -7.98 18.21 -12.55
C GLU A 85 -8.88 18.03 -11.32
N LEU A 86 -9.60 16.91 -11.22
CA LEU A 86 -10.56 16.67 -10.13
C LEU A 86 -10.19 15.40 -9.34
N THR A 87 -10.89 14.30 -9.65
CA THR A 87 -10.82 13.05 -8.91
C THR A 87 -9.48 12.34 -9.12
N ALA A 88 -8.84 12.52 -10.28
CA ALA A 88 -7.50 11.98 -10.50
C ALA A 88 -6.46 12.71 -9.64
N GLU A 89 -6.53 14.04 -9.55
CA GLU A 89 -5.68 14.82 -8.64
C GLU A 89 -5.97 14.48 -7.16
N ALA A 90 -7.24 14.29 -6.77
CA ALA A 90 -7.60 13.82 -5.44
C ALA A 90 -6.96 12.45 -5.11
N ALA A 91 -7.03 11.50 -6.05
CA ALA A 91 -6.39 10.20 -5.93
C ALA A 91 -4.86 10.31 -5.84
N ARG A 92 -4.23 11.18 -6.63
CA ARG A 92 -2.79 11.44 -6.54
C ARG A 92 -2.38 11.97 -5.17
N ARG A 93 -3.15 12.91 -4.62
CA ARG A 93 -2.90 13.45 -3.27
C ARG A 93 -3.05 12.39 -2.19
N ALA A 94 -4.05 11.52 -2.28
CA ALA A 94 -4.21 10.39 -1.37
C ALA A 94 -3.00 9.44 -1.46
N ALA A 95 -2.58 9.06 -2.67
CA ALA A 95 -1.43 8.19 -2.90
C ALA A 95 -0.13 8.76 -2.31
N LEU A 96 0.20 10.01 -2.65
CA LEU A 96 1.41 10.68 -2.16
C LEU A 96 1.37 10.89 -0.64
N GLY A 97 0.21 11.25 -0.09
CA GLY A 97 0.01 11.41 1.34
C GLY A 97 0.11 10.09 2.13
N ALA A 98 -0.10 8.95 1.46
CA ALA A 98 0.14 7.62 2.03
C ALA A 98 1.61 7.17 1.94
N GLY A 99 2.48 7.94 1.26
CA GLY A 99 3.88 7.58 1.05
C GLY A 99 4.13 6.67 -0.15
N ALA A 100 3.13 6.50 -1.03
CA ALA A 100 3.27 5.70 -2.24
C ALA A 100 4.10 6.45 -3.30
N LYS A 101 4.84 5.67 -4.09
CA LYS A 101 5.55 6.16 -5.28
C LYS A 101 4.61 6.10 -6.47
N LEU A 102 4.11 7.26 -6.92
CA LEU A 102 3.26 7.32 -8.11
C LEU A 102 4.06 7.00 -9.38
N THR A 103 3.76 5.86 -9.99
CA THR A 103 4.37 5.39 -11.24
C THR A 103 3.45 5.60 -12.45
N GLY A 104 2.18 5.91 -12.22
CA GLY A 104 1.25 6.34 -13.27
C GLY A 104 0.00 7.03 -12.74
N THR A 105 -0.54 7.95 -13.53
CA THR A 105 -1.84 8.57 -13.30
C THR A 105 -2.62 8.57 -14.61
N PHE A 106 -3.82 8.03 -14.56
CA PHE A 106 -4.74 7.92 -15.68
C PHE A 106 -6.07 8.56 -15.31
N ALA A 107 -6.81 8.99 -16.31
CA ALA A 107 -8.13 9.57 -16.14
C ALA A 107 -9.07 9.09 -17.24
N TYR A 108 -10.37 9.35 -17.07
CA TYR A 108 -11.43 8.94 -17.98
C TYR A 108 -11.57 7.41 -18.08
N ARG A 109 -12.28 6.95 -19.11
CA ARG A 109 -12.37 5.53 -19.44
C ARG A 109 -11.01 5.07 -19.96
N LEU A 110 -10.44 4.06 -19.31
CA LEU A 110 -9.15 3.48 -19.68
C LEU A 110 -9.21 2.88 -21.09
N THR A 111 -8.35 3.35 -21.97
CA THR A 111 -8.19 2.80 -23.32
C THR A 111 -7.34 1.52 -23.28
N GLU A 112 -7.31 0.77 -24.39
CA GLU A 112 -6.39 -0.37 -24.53
C GLU A 112 -4.93 0.05 -24.37
N GLY A 113 -4.57 1.22 -24.91
CA GLY A 113 -3.22 1.80 -24.73
C GLY A 113 -2.90 2.11 -23.27
N ASP A 114 -3.87 2.62 -22.50
CA ASP A 114 -3.69 2.85 -21.06
C ASP A 114 -3.50 1.53 -20.33
N MET A 115 -4.30 0.51 -20.64
CA MET A 115 -4.18 -0.81 -20.04
C MET A 115 -2.80 -1.43 -20.29
N HIS A 116 -2.30 -1.40 -21.53
CA HIS A 116 -0.95 -1.87 -21.84
C HIS A 116 0.12 -1.09 -21.07
N ARG A 117 -0.04 0.21 -20.89
CA ARG A 117 0.89 1.01 -20.09
C ARG A 117 0.84 0.61 -18.62
N ILE A 118 -0.34 0.44 -18.03
CA ILE A 118 -0.50 0.00 -16.64
C ILE A 118 0.13 -1.39 -16.44
N GLU A 119 -0.11 -2.33 -17.36
CA GLU A 119 0.50 -3.65 -17.33
C GLU A 119 2.04 -3.60 -17.44
N SER A 120 2.57 -2.75 -18.32
CA SER A 120 4.01 -2.57 -18.47
C SER A 120 4.67 -1.92 -17.25
N ILE A 121 3.95 -1.07 -16.52
CA ILE A 121 4.41 -0.47 -15.26
C ILE A 121 4.50 -1.53 -14.15
N GLY A 122 3.58 -2.50 -14.14
CA GLY A 122 3.49 -3.52 -13.09
C GLY A 122 3.38 -2.92 -11.68
N PRO A 123 2.36 -2.10 -11.38
CA PRO A 123 2.24 -1.45 -10.08
C PRO A 123 1.97 -2.46 -8.95
N ASP A 124 2.46 -2.16 -7.75
CA ASP A 124 2.21 -2.95 -6.54
C ASP A 124 0.76 -2.80 -6.06
N ILE A 125 0.11 -1.68 -6.41
CA ILE A 125 -1.26 -1.36 -6.00
C ILE A 125 -1.89 -0.34 -6.97
N ILE A 126 -3.21 -0.39 -7.13
CA ILE A 126 -3.97 0.57 -7.94
C ILE A 126 -4.98 1.29 -7.05
N LEU A 127 -5.02 2.62 -7.12
CA LEU A 127 -6.11 3.42 -6.55
C LEU A 127 -7.08 3.80 -7.67
N LEU A 128 -8.25 3.18 -7.67
CA LEU A 128 -9.34 3.45 -8.59
C LEU A 128 -10.32 4.43 -7.95
N ALA A 129 -10.18 5.70 -8.31
CA ALA A 129 -11.13 6.75 -8.02
C ALA A 129 -12.13 6.93 -9.17
N GLY A 130 -13.26 7.54 -8.86
CA GLY A 130 -14.33 7.86 -9.81
C GLY A 130 -14.94 9.22 -9.51
N GLY A 131 -16.10 9.50 -10.09
CA GLY A 131 -16.82 10.76 -9.88
C GLY A 131 -17.24 11.01 -8.42
N THR A 132 -17.94 12.11 -8.21
CA THR A 132 -18.61 12.44 -6.94
C THR A 132 -19.67 11.39 -6.59
N ASP A 133 -20.09 11.34 -5.34
CA ASP A 133 -21.23 10.53 -4.92
C ASP A 133 -22.51 11.05 -5.58
N GLY A 134 -23.38 10.15 -6.06
CA GLY A 134 -24.51 10.50 -6.92
C GLY A 134 -24.14 10.92 -8.35
N GLY A 135 -22.84 10.96 -8.67
CA GLY A 135 -22.33 11.41 -9.98
C GLY A 135 -22.20 10.28 -11.00
N ASN A 136 -21.17 10.38 -11.86
CA ASN A 136 -20.92 9.37 -12.89
C ASN A 136 -20.54 8.02 -12.27
N ARG A 137 -21.36 7.00 -12.53
CA ARG A 137 -21.15 5.60 -12.11
C ARG A 137 -20.47 4.75 -13.18
N GLU A 138 -20.76 5.04 -14.44
CA GLU A 138 -20.41 4.18 -15.58
C GLU A 138 -18.89 4.03 -15.75
N VAL A 139 -18.13 5.13 -15.64
CA VAL A 139 -16.69 5.11 -15.96
C VAL A 139 -15.91 4.31 -14.93
N ILE A 140 -16.19 4.45 -13.64
CA ILE A 140 -15.47 3.71 -12.60
C ILE A 140 -15.76 2.20 -12.69
N VAL A 141 -17.00 1.82 -12.96
CA VAL A 141 -17.39 0.41 -13.16
C VAL A 141 -16.72 -0.18 -14.40
N GLU A 142 -16.72 0.54 -15.52
CA GLU A 142 -16.08 0.10 -16.76
C GLU A 142 -14.56 -0.06 -16.57
N ASN A 143 -13.92 0.90 -15.89
CA ASN A 143 -12.49 0.81 -15.57
C ASN A 143 -12.21 -0.37 -14.64
N ALA A 144 -13.05 -0.64 -13.66
CA ALA A 144 -12.93 -1.82 -12.79
C ALA A 144 -13.04 -3.12 -13.60
N LYS A 145 -13.96 -3.22 -14.56
CA LYS A 145 -14.09 -4.38 -15.46
C LYS A 145 -12.85 -4.57 -16.34
N ARG A 146 -12.28 -3.49 -16.87
CA ARG A 146 -11.02 -3.53 -17.66
C ARG A 146 -9.84 -3.98 -16.80
N LEU A 147 -9.72 -3.45 -15.60
CA LEU A 147 -8.72 -3.88 -14.62
C LEU A 147 -8.93 -5.34 -14.20
N ALA A 148 -10.18 -5.82 -14.08
CA ALA A 148 -10.48 -7.22 -13.79
C ALA A 148 -10.03 -8.15 -14.93
N ALA A 149 -10.17 -7.72 -16.19
CA ALA A 149 -9.76 -8.48 -17.37
C ALA A 149 -8.24 -8.44 -17.65
N SER A 150 -7.47 -7.62 -16.93
CA SER A 150 -6.01 -7.49 -17.15
C SER A 150 -5.20 -8.59 -16.48
N SER A 151 -3.94 -8.73 -16.90
CA SER A 151 -2.97 -9.65 -16.32
C SER A 151 -2.45 -9.26 -14.93
N LEU A 152 -2.81 -8.07 -14.42
CA LEU A 152 -2.34 -7.54 -13.14
C LEU A 152 -2.86 -8.35 -11.95
N ALA A 153 -1.99 -8.76 -11.02
CA ALA A 153 -2.38 -9.46 -9.80
C ALA A 153 -2.45 -8.57 -8.55
N CYS A 154 -2.11 -7.28 -8.69
CA CYS A 154 -2.00 -6.37 -7.57
C CYS A 154 -3.36 -5.99 -6.94
N PRO A 155 -3.39 -5.65 -5.64
CA PRO A 155 -4.58 -5.14 -4.96
C PRO A 155 -5.09 -3.84 -5.59
N VAL A 156 -6.41 -3.64 -5.51
CA VAL A 156 -7.08 -2.41 -5.96
C VAL A 156 -7.85 -1.78 -4.81
N VAL A 157 -7.60 -0.49 -4.55
CA VAL A 157 -8.39 0.34 -3.65
C VAL A 157 -9.43 1.08 -4.46
N VAL A 158 -10.72 0.87 -4.17
CA VAL A 158 -11.83 1.57 -4.80
C VAL A 158 -12.23 2.73 -3.89
N ALA A 159 -12.02 3.97 -4.34
CA ALA A 159 -12.25 5.19 -3.55
C ALA A 159 -12.95 6.26 -4.40
N GLY A 160 -14.04 5.87 -5.06
CA GLY A 160 -14.85 6.75 -5.90
C GLY A 160 -16.33 6.64 -5.58
N ASN A 161 -17.17 7.18 -6.46
CA ASN A 161 -18.63 7.22 -6.35
C ASN A 161 -19.23 6.04 -5.57
N ARG A 162 -19.79 6.34 -4.39
CA ARG A 162 -20.39 5.35 -3.48
C ARG A 162 -21.43 4.46 -4.15
N ASP A 163 -22.20 4.98 -5.09
CA ASP A 163 -23.28 4.25 -5.78
C ASP A 163 -22.75 3.27 -6.84
N ALA A 164 -21.43 3.26 -7.08
CA ALA A 164 -20.73 2.38 -8.00
C ALA A 164 -19.64 1.52 -7.32
N ALA A 165 -19.28 1.84 -6.08
CA ALA A 165 -18.17 1.19 -5.37
C ALA A 165 -18.37 -0.32 -5.22
N ASP A 166 -19.57 -0.75 -4.82
CA ASP A 166 -19.89 -2.18 -4.64
C ASP A 166 -19.84 -2.96 -5.97
N GLU A 167 -20.32 -2.36 -7.06
CA GLU A 167 -20.30 -2.99 -8.38
C GLU A 167 -18.86 -3.08 -8.92
N ALA A 168 -18.08 -2.01 -8.80
CA ALA A 168 -16.68 -1.97 -9.20
C ALA A 168 -15.85 -2.99 -8.40
N ALA A 169 -16.03 -3.04 -7.08
CA ALA A 169 -15.35 -4.00 -6.22
C ALA A 169 -15.75 -5.45 -6.55
N SER A 170 -17.04 -5.70 -6.79
CA SER A 170 -17.54 -7.02 -7.17
C SER A 170 -16.96 -7.51 -8.51
N ALA A 171 -16.75 -6.62 -9.48
CA ALA A 171 -16.14 -6.98 -10.76
C ALA A 171 -14.69 -7.47 -10.59
N LEU A 172 -13.92 -6.82 -9.73
CA LEU A 172 -12.53 -7.16 -9.43
C LEU A 172 -12.42 -8.42 -8.53
N ALA A 173 -13.24 -8.51 -7.49
CA ALA A 173 -13.22 -9.62 -6.55
C ALA A 173 -13.61 -10.96 -7.21
N ARG A 174 -14.54 -10.94 -8.18
CA ARG A 174 -14.99 -12.14 -8.90
C ARG A 174 -13.89 -12.86 -9.66
N VAL A 175 -12.86 -12.14 -10.09
CA VAL A 175 -11.68 -12.70 -10.77
C VAL A 175 -10.51 -12.93 -9.81
N GLY A 176 -10.72 -12.81 -8.49
CA GLY A 176 -9.74 -13.10 -7.46
C GLY A 176 -8.74 -11.97 -7.17
N LYS A 177 -8.94 -10.76 -7.69
CA LYS A 177 -8.08 -9.61 -7.34
C LYS A 177 -8.43 -9.12 -5.93
N PRO A 178 -7.45 -8.89 -5.04
CA PRO A 178 -7.74 -8.31 -3.72
C PRO A 178 -8.30 -6.90 -3.87
N VAL A 179 -9.39 -6.60 -3.17
CA VAL A 179 -10.05 -5.29 -3.24
C VAL A 179 -10.33 -4.75 -1.85
N THR A 180 -10.03 -3.47 -1.67
CA THR A 180 -10.44 -2.70 -0.49
C THR A 180 -11.31 -1.53 -0.94
N VAL A 181 -12.51 -1.41 -0.40
CA VAL A 181 -13.37 -0.26 -0.63
C VAL A 181 -13.08 0.80 0.43
N ALA A 182 -12.88 2.04 0.02
CA ALA A 182 -12.64 3.19 0.88
C ALA A 182 -13.65 4.31 0.57
N GLY A 183 -13.72 5.31 1.46
CA GLY A 183 -14.47 6.54 1.21
C GLY A 183 -13.99 7.23 -0.07
N ASN A 184 -14.93 7.88 -0.77
CA ASN A 184 -14.64 8.60 -2.01
C ASN A 184 -13.62 9.71 -1.76
N VAL A 185 -12.57 9.81 -2.59
CA VAL A 185 -11.54 10.86 -2.46
C VAL A 185 -12.07 12.27 -2.73
N MET A 186 -13.21 12.39 -3.42
CA MET A 186 -13.90 13.64 -3.70
C MET A 186 -15.42 13.40 -3.77
N PRO A 187 -16.09 13.22 -2.61
CA PRO A 187 -17.51 12.85 -2.57
C PRO A 187 -18.41 13.94 -3.17
N GLU A 188 -18.00 15.20 -3.10
CA GLU A 188 -18.71 16.35 -3.68
C GLU A 188 -17.73 17.20 -4.50
N PHE A 189 -18.23 17.89 -5.53
CA PHE A 189 -17.38 18.71 -6.38
C PHE A 189 -16.65 19.78 -5.55
N GLY A 190 -15.32 19.79 -5.64
CA GLY A 190 -14.46 20.71 -4.89
C GLY A 190 -14.21 20.35 -3.43
N ARG A 191 -14.84 19.28 -2.90
CA ARG A 191 -14.62 18.79 -1.53
C ARG A 191 -13.77 17.52 -1.55
N LEU A 192 -12.52 17.63 -1.09
CA LEU A 192 -11.61 16.49 -0.97
C LEU A 192 -11.80 15.76 0.35
N ASP A 193 -11.84 14.42 0.31
CA ASP A 193 -11.84 13.54 1.48
C ASP A 193 -10.88 12.36 1.26
N VAL A 194 -9.58 12.64 1.39
CA VAL A 194 -8.52 11.69 1.01
C VAL A 194 -8.11 10.72 2.13
N GLU A 195 -8.47 10.99 3.39
CA GLU A 195 -8.03 10.17 4.53
C GLU A 195 -8.49 8.71 4.47
N PRO A 196 -9.75 8.40 4.10
CA PRO A 196 -10.18 7.00 3.97
C PRO A 196 -9.33 6.22 2.96
N ALA A 197 -9.03 6.82 1.81
CA ALA A 197 -8.17 6.22 0.81
C ALA A 197 -6.71 6.09 1.32
N ARG A 198 -6.18 7.11 2.01
CA ARG A 198 -4.84 7.06 2.62
C ARG A 198 -4.72 5.92 3.64
N ALA A 199 -5.74 5.70 4.46
CA ALA A 199 -5.78 4.62 5.42
C ALA A 199 -5.84 3.25 4.74
N ALA A 200 -6.64 3.11 3.68
CA ALA A 200 -6.75 1.85 2.93
C ALA A 200 -5.47 1.45 2.15
N ILE A 201 -4.58 2.41 1.91
CA ILE A 201 -3.28 2.17 1.25
C ILE A 201 -2.21 1.64 2.23
N ARG A 202 -2.35 1.95 3.52
CA ARG A 202 -1.37 1.61 4.57
C ARG A 202 -1.63 0.22 5.15
#